data_AF-A0A7L6CGY0-F1
#
_entry.id   AF-A0A7L6CGY0-F1
#
_cell.length_a   1.000
_cell.length_b   1.000
_cell.length_c   1.000
_cell.angle_alpha   90.00
_cell.angle_beta   90.00
_cell.angle_gamma   90.00
#
_symmetry.space_group_name_H-M   'P 1'
#
loop_
_entity.id
_entity.type
_entity.pdbx_description
1 polymer ?
#
loop_
_entity_poly.entity_id
_entity_poly.type
_entity_poly.pdbx_seq_one_letter_code
_entity_poly.pdbx_strand_id
1 'polypeptide(L)'
;MRVIQPALYSSVILFSVLPSGYSAPLADEQLIRQQESQRAREAQLTPPVHDVRLSSKNVISEQIDFPDEIPCFAIRQVTLQPREKLPHWLPLQKLADQATGHCLGGKGINALMSVLQNRLVNHGYVTTRILAPKQNLNSGKLTLIILPGTVRHVKFTPQSGRYVSLLNSFPAKPGARLDLRDIEQGLENLCKYPGKTDHSLLEIIRHNQSANEGDRYASHG
;
A
#
# COMPACT_ATOMS: atom_id res chain seq x y z
N MET A 1 56.64 98.19 -28.94
CA MET A 1 57.03 97.67 -27.60
C MET A 1 56.79 96.16 -27.64
N ARG A 2 57.86 95.35 -27.66
CA ARG A 2 58.41 94.58 -26.50
C ARG A 2 57.45 93.48 -26.02
N VAL A 3 57.81 92.23 -25.70
CA VAL A 3 58.98 91.34 -25.79
C VAL A 3 58.42 89.93 -25.42
N ILE A 4 59.03 88.88 -25.97
CA ILE A 4 58.82 87.43 -25.71
C ILE A 4 59.12 87.05 -24.24
N GLN A 5 58.41 86.09 -23.60
CA GLN A 5 58.98 85.16 -22.59
C GLN A 5 58.01 84.03 -22.12
N PRO A 6 58.45 82.97 -21.37
CA PRO A 6 58.42 81.57 -21.82
C PRO A 6 57.63 80.59 -20.92
N ALA A 7 57.67 79.30 -21.31
CA ALA A 7 57.02 78.14 -20.71
C ALA A 7 57.41 77.85 -19.25
N LEU A 8 56.47 77.32 -18.46
CA LEU A 8 56.70 76.50 -17.27
C LEU A 8 55.60 75.43 -17.15
N TYR A 9 55.99 74.17 -17.22
CA TYR A 9 55.15 72.98 -16.99
C TYR A 9 54.95 72.79 -15.49
N SER A 10 53.70 72.55 -15.05
CA SER A 10 53.39 72.07 -13.71
C SER A 10 52.68 70.72 -13.82
N SER A 11 53.32 69.68 -13.29
CA SER A 11 52.84 68.31 -13.31
C SER A 11 51.79 68.13 -12.20
N VAL A 12 50.52 67.88 -12.56
CA VAL A 12 49.47 67.52 -11.61
C VAL A 12 49.44 65.98 -11.48
N ILE A 13 49.81 65.47 -10.31
CA ILE A 13 49.63 64.06 -9.97
C ILE A 13 48.15 63.83 -9.66
N LEU A 14 47.46 63.10 -10.52
CA LEU A 14 46.06 62.71 -10.34
C LEU A 14 46.01 61.42 -9.49
N PHE A 15 45.55 61.53 -8.25
CA PHE A 15 45.23 60.37 -7.40
C PHE A 15 43.95 59.71 -7.94
N SER A 16 44.08 58.58 -8.65
CA SER A 16 42.94 57.77 -9.08
C SER A 16 42.41 56.96 -7.90
N VAL A 17 41.22 57.34 -7.39
CA VAL A 17 40.43 56.51 -6.48
C VAL A 17 39.78 55.38 -7.31
N LEU A 18 40.19 54.14 -7.09
CA LEU A 18 39.52 52.97 -7.67
C LEU A 18 38.18 52.75 -6.94
N PRO A 19 37.04 52.69 -7.63
CA PRO A 19 35.81 52.21 -7.00
C PRO A 19 35.89 50.69 -6.85
N SER A 20 35.77 50.21 -5.61
CA SER A 20 35.53 48.79 -5.34
C SER A 20 34.15 48.40 -5.88
N GLY A 21 34.11 47.77 -7.05
CA GLY A 21 32.90 47.19 -7.59
C GLY A 21 32.50 45.92 -6.82
N TYR A 22 31.52 46.03 -5.92
CA TYR A 22 30.77 44.86 -5.44
C TYR A 22 29.83 44.40 -6.56
N SER A 23 30.24 43.39 -7.33
CA SER A 23 29.37 42.71 -8.31
C SER A 23 28.90 41.37 -7.74
N ALA A 24 27.82 41.39 -6.97
CA ALA A 24 27.07 40.19 -6.58
C ALA A 24 25.62 40.55 -6.23
N PRO A 25 24.72 40.65 -7.23
CA PRO A 25 23.38 40.12 -7.00
C PRO A 25 22.72 39.42 -8.22
N LEU A 26 23.26 39.57 -9.44
CA LEU A 26 22.60 39.12 -10.67
C LEU A 26 22.67 37.59 -10.89
N ALA A 27 23.76 36.94 -10.48
CA ALA A 27 23.94 35.50 -10.66
C ALA A 27 23.02 34.68 -9.74
N ASP A 28 22.83 35.13 -8.49
CA ASP A 28 21.96 34.48 -7.52
C ASP A 28 20.48 34.61 -7.92
N GLU A 29 20.07 35.77 -8.44
CA GLU A 29 18.69 36.00 -8.88
C GLU A 29 18.31 35.13 -10.10
N GLN A 30 19.26 34.90 -11.01
CA GLN A 30 19.08 33.99 -12.15
C GLN A 30 18.96 32.53 -11.70
N LEU A 31 19.77 32.11 -10.72
CA LEU A 31 19.70 30.77 -10.14
C LEU A 31 18.36 30.51 -9.45
N ILE A 32 17.85 31.51 -8.70
CA ILE A 32 16.55 31.43 -8.02
C ILE A 32 15.43 31.27 -9.04
N ARG A 33 15.40 32.07 -10.11
CA ARG A 33 14.40 31.94 -11.19
C ARG A 33 14.45 30.57 -11.87
N GLN A 34 15.66 30.03 -12.11
CA GLN A 34 15.80 28.69 -12.68
C GLN A 34 15.23 27.62 -11.74
N GLN A 35 15.56 27.66 -10.45
CA GLN A 35 15.00 26.74 -9.46
C GLN A 35 13.48 26.84 -9.35
N GLU A 36 12.91 28.04 -9.36
CA GLU A 36 11.46 28.24 -9.33
C GLU A 36 10.77 27.65 -10.58
N SER A 37 11.37 27.86 -11.76
CA SER A 37 10.84 27.28 -13.00
C SER A 37 10.89 25.75 -12.99
N GLN A 38 11.94 25.17 -12.41
CA GLN A 38 12.08 23.73 -12.28
C GLN A 38 11.05 23.16 -11.31
N ARG A 39 10.86 23.78 -10.13
CA ARG A 39 9.80 23.38 -9.18
C ARG A 39 8.41 23.50 -9.79
N ALA A 40 8.14 24.57 -10.55
CA ALA A 40 6.86 24.74 -11.23
C ALA A 40 6.60 23.66 -12.27
N ARG A 41 7.65 23.23 -13.00
CA ARG A 41 7.57 22.13 -13.95
C ARG A 41 7.38 20.77 -13.25
N GLU A 42 8.10 20.52 -12.15
CA GLU A 42 7.94 19.32 -11.34
C GLU A 42 6.53 19.22 -10.72
N ALA A 43 5.97 20.34 -10.27
CA ALA A 43 4.60 20.41 -9.77
C ALA A 43 3.56 20.10 -10.85
N GLN A 44 3.79 20.50 -12.10
CA GLN A 44 2.91 20.15 -13.24
C GLN A 44 3.02 18.67 -13.64
N LEU A 45 4.17 18.04 -13.40
CA LEU A 45 4.42 16.63 -13.71
C LEU A 45 3.96 15.68 -12.60
N THR A 46 3.67 16.19 -11.40
CA THR A 46 3.20 15.38 -10.27
C THR A 46 1.71 15.06 -10.49
N PRO A 47 1.35 13.79 -10.76
CA PRO A 47 -0.05 13.43 -10.93
C PRO A 47 -0.81 13.64 -9.60
N PRO A 48 -2.09 14.03 -9.65
CA PRO A 48 -2.92 14.12 -8.45
C PRO A 48 -2.92 12.77 -7.72
N VAL A 49 -2.61 12.81 -6.41
CA VAL A 49 -2.66 11.63 -5.54
C VAL A 49 -4.12 11.25 -5.37
N HIS A 50 -4.51 10.11 -5.95
CA HIS A 50 -5.85 9.56 -5.76
C HIS A 50 -5.79 8.59 -4.58
N ASP A 51 -6.48 8.92 -3.48
CA ASP A 51 -6.61 8.04 -2.33
C ASP A 51 -7.65 6.94 -2.65
N VAL A 52 -7.17 5.77 -3.08
CA VAL A 52 -8.03 4.60 -3.28
C VAL A 52 -7.98 3.76 -2.01
N ARG A 53 -8.93 4.00 -1.11
CA ARG A 53 -9.06 3.23 0.13
C ARG A 53 -10.31 2.36 0.09
N LEU A 54 -10.13 1.05 0.03
CA LEU A 54 -11.22 0.09 0.15
C LEU A 54 -11.38 -0.19 1.67
N SER A 55 -12.30 0.51 2.34
CA SER A 55 -12.74 0.43 3.77
C SER A 55 -12.38 -0.84 4.58
N SER A 56 -12.25 -0.88 5.91
CA SER A 56 -12.19 0.09 7.02
C SER A 56 -11.41 -0.61 8.16
N LYS A 57 -10.50 0.11 8.84
CA LYS A 57 -9.63 -0.45 9.87
C LYS A 57 -10.42 -0.55 11.19
N ASN A 58 -11.09 -1.67 11.44
CA ASN A 58 -11.72 -1.93 12.74
C ASN A 58 -10.64 -2.33 13.75
N VAL A 59 -10.27 -1.38 14.62
CA VAL A 59 -9.38 -1.66 15.76
C VAL A 59 -10.20 -2.36 16.83
N ILE A 60 -10.28 -3.69 16.76
CA ILE A 60 -10.86 -4.53 17.81
C ILE A 60 -9.75 -4.89 18.79
N SER A 61 -10.08 -4.90 20.09
CA SER A 61 -9.21 -5.37 21.16
C SER A 61 -8.55 -6.71 20.78
N GLU A 62 -7.24 -6.80 20.97
CA GLU A 62 -6.47 -8.02 20.69
C GLU A 62 -6.68 -9.11 21.75
N GLN A 63 -7.42 -8.83 22.83
CA GLN A 63 -7.69 -9.77 23.91
C GLN A 63 -9.01 -10.49 23.69
N ILE A 64 -8.99 -11.82 23.82
CA ILE A 64 -10.15 -12.68 23.64
C ILE A 64 -10.78 -12.96 25.00
N ASP A 65 -12.04 -12.58 25.16
CA ASP A 65 -12.86 -12.99 26.30
C ASP A 65 -13.53 -14.33 25.98
N PHE A 66 -13.19 -15.36 26.76
CA PHE A 66 -13.71 -16.72 26.54
C PHE A 66 -14.91 -16.95 27.44
N PRO A 67 -16.05 -17.40 26.88
CA PRO A 67 -17.24 -17.68 27.68
C PRO A 67 -17.03 -18.94 28.54
N ASP A 68 -17.57 -18.92 29.74
CA ASP A 68 -17.75 -20.14 30.53
C ASP A 68 -18.80 -21.03 29.85
N GLU A 69 -18.43 -22.26 29.47
CA GLU A 69 -19.33 -23.18 28.78
C GLU A 69 -19.10 -24.64 29.19
N ILE A 70 -20.18 -25.43 29.13
CA ILE A 70 -20.18 -26.87 29.39
C ILE A 70 -21.06 -27.54 28.32
N PRO A 71 -20.60 -28.61 27.65
CA PRO A 71 -19.28 -29.24 27.78
C PRO A 71 -18.15 -28.42 27.15
N CYS A 72 -16.95 -28.49 27.74
CA CYS A 72 -15.73 -27.85 27.23
C CYS A 72 -14.51 -28.78 27.38
N PHE A 73 -13.43 -28.46 26.66
CA PHE A 73 -12.16 -29.18 26.71
C PHE A 73 -11.04 -28.25 27.16
N ALA A 74 -10.19 -28.70 28.08
CA ALA A 74 -9.02 -27.96 28.51
C ALA A 74 -8.00 -27.89 27.36
N ILE A 75 -7.81 -26.69 26.80
CA ILE A 75 -6.89 -26.47 25.67
C ILE A 75 -5.48 -26.24 26.22
N ARG A 76 -4.54 -27.08 25.79
CA ARG A 76 -3.11 -27.03 26.15
C ARG A 76 -2.23 -26.50 25.03
N GLN A 77 -2.69 -26.63 23.79
CA GLN A 77 -1.95 -26.19 22.62
C GLN A 77 -2.91 -25.82 21.49
N VAL A 78 -2.65 -24.69 20.85
CA VAL A 78 -3.30 -24.30 19.60
C VAL A 78 -2.30 -24.34 18.46
N THR A 79 -2.66 -24.90 17.31
CA THR A 79 -1.80 -24.93 16.13
C THR A 79 -2.54 -24.40 14.92
N LEU A 80 -1.91 -23.46 14.20
CA LEU A 80 -2.41 -22.94 12.93
C LEU A 80 -1.69 -23.63 11.76
N GLN A 81 -2.43 -24.21 10.81
CA GLN A 81 -1.85 -24.91 9.67
C GLN A 81 -2.57 -24.58 8.36
N PRO A 82 -1.87 -24.51 7.22
CA PRO A 82 -0.42 -24.29 7.09
C PRO A 82 0.01 -22.88 7.53
N ARG A 83 1.13 -22.75 8.25
CA ARG A 83 1.63 -21.45 8.74
C ARG A 83 2.32 -20.65 7.65
N GLU A 84 3.00 -21.35 6.75
CA GLU A 84 3.78 -20.83 5.63
C GLU A 84 2.94 -20.14 4.54
N LYS A 85 1.61 -20.31 4.57
CA LYS A 85 0.71 -19.63 3.64
C LYS A 85 0.47 -18.16 3.96
N LEU A 86 0.90 -17.69 5.13
CA LEU A 86 0.78 -16.29 5.54
C LEU A 86 2.15 -15.73 5.93
N PRO A 87 2.36 -14.41 5.79
CA PRO A 87 3.63 -13.82 6.15
C PRO A 87 3.94 -13.98 7.65
N HIS A 88 5.21 -14.25 7.95
CA HIS A 88 5.67 -14.47 9.32
C HIS A 88 5.45 -13.28 10.25
N TRP A 89 5.46 -12.05 9.70
CA TRP A 89 5.21 -10.81 10.44
C TRP A 89 3.77 -10.70 10.96
N LEU A 90 2.82 -11.47 10.43
CA LEU A 90 1.44 -11.49 10.92
C LEU A 90 1.34 -12.40 12.17
N PRO A 91 1.09 -11.85 13.38
CA PRO A 91 1.23 -12.58 14.63
C PRO A 91 -0.04 -13.39 14.99
N LEU A 92 -0.51 -14.26 14.09
CA LEU A 92 -1.70 -15.07 14.35
C LEU A 92 -1.48 -16.11 15.44
N GLN A 93 -0.29 -16.73 15.51
CA GLN A 93 -0.03 -17.76 16.52
C GLN A 93 -0.12 -17.17 17.93
N LYS A 94 0.48 -15.99 18.16
CA LYS A 94 0.40 -15.28 19.44
C LYS A 94 -1.04 -15.02 19.88
N LEU A 95 -1.92 -14.68 18.94
CA LEU A 95 -3.34 -14.47 19.19
C LEU A 95 -4.06 -15.80 19.47
N ALA A 96 -3.69 -16.86 18.75
CA ALA A 96 -4.23 -18.20 18.96
C ALA A 96 -3.85 -18.79 20.31
N ASP A 97 -2.64 -18.50 20.78
CA ASP A 97 -2.10 -19.00 22.04
C ASP A 97 -2.87 -18.45 23.25
N GLN A 98 -3.67 -17.39 23.12
CA GLN A 98 -4.55 -16.90 24.19
C GLN A 98 -5.58 -17.94 24.64
N ALA A 99 -5.95 -18.90 23.79
CA ALA A 99 -6.82 -20.01 24.19
C ALA A 99 -6.13 -21.06 25.06
N THR A 100 -4.79 -21.03 25.17
CA THR A 100 -4.04 -21.98 25.98
C THR A 100 -4.35 -21.76 27.47
N GLY A 101 -4.67 -22.84 28.17
CA GLY A 101 -5.06 -22.82 29.59
C GLY A 101 -6.55 -22.60 29.82
N HIS A 102 -7.34 -22.29 28.79
CA HIS A 102 -8.79 -22.14 28.91
C HIS A 102 -9.54 -23.45 28.64
N CYS A 103 -10.72 -23.59 29.24
CA CYS A 103 -11.66 -24.65 28.88
C CYS A 103 -12.57 -24.14 27.76
N LEU A 104 -12.43 -24.68 26.54
CA LEU A 104 -13.18 -24.20 25.38
C LEU A 104 -14.11 -25.29 24.85
N GLY A 105 -15.36 -24.89 24.61
CA GLY A 105 -16.33 -25.61 23.80
C GLY A 105 -16.55 -24.89 22.47
N GLY A 106 -17.72 -25.09 21.87
CA GLY A 106 -18.01 -24.53 20.55
C GLY A 106 -18.03 -22.99 20.52
N LYS A 107 -18.48 -22.35 21.60
CA LYS A 107 -18.58 -20.87 21.63
C LYS A 107 -17.20 -20.24 21.75
N GLY A 108 -16.35 -20.75 22.62
CA GLY A 108 -14.97 -20.28 22.80
C GLY A 108 -14.11 -20.50 21.57
N ILE A 109 -14.24 -21.66 20.91
CA ILE A 109 -13.53 -21.90 19.63
C ILE A 109 -14.00 -20.92 18.55
N ASN A 110 -15.31 -20.66 18.45
CA ASN A 110 -15.83 -19.68 17.49
C ASN A 110 -15.39 -18.24 17.80
N ALA A 111 -15.32 -17.87 19.09
CA ALA A 111 -14.78 -16.58 19.51
C ALA A 111 -13.31 -16.43 19.08
N LEU A 112 -12.48 -17.45 19.35
CA LEU A 112 -11.10 -17.49 18.90
C LEU A 112 -10.97 -17.34 17.38
N MET A 113 -11.73 -18.15 16.63
CA MET A 113 -11.72 -18.09 15.16
C MET A 113 -12.15 -16.72 14.64
N SER A 114 -13.14 -16.09 15.26
CA SER A 114 -13.62 -14.75 14.88
C SER A 114 -12.54 -13.69 15.06
N VAL A 115 -11.82 -13.71 16.19
CA VAL A 115 -10.74 -12.73 16.44
C VAL A 115 -9.56 -12.96 15.49
N LEU A 116 -9.17 -14.22 15.23
CA LEU A 116 -8.14 -14.54 14.24
C LEU A 116 -8.57 -14.12 12.81
N GLN A 117 -9.84 -14.34 12.46
CA GLN A 117 -10.41 -13.93 11.16
C GLN A 117 -10.41 -12.41 11.02
N ASN A 118 -10.74 -11.67 12.08
CA ASN A 118 -10.69 -10.22 12.10
C ASN A 118 -9.26 -9.71 11.96
N ARG A 119 -8.28 -10.36 12.60
CA ARG A 119 -6.86 -10.05 12.41
C ARG A 119 -6.44 -10.20 10.95
N LEU A 120 -6.87 -11.26 10.26
CA LEU A 120 -6.63 -11.43 8.83
C LEU A 120 -7.21 -10.30 7.99
N VAL A 121 -8.49 -9.97 8.21
CA VAL A 121 -9.21 -8.91 7.48
C VAL A 121 -8.50 -7.56 7.68
N ASN A 122 -8.13 -7.22 8.92
CA ASN A 122 -7.44 -5.98 9.27
C ASN A 122 -6.05 -5.83 8.62
N HIS A 123 -5.45 -6.92 8.16
CA HIS A 123 -4.17 -6.93 7.44
C HIS A 123 -4.31 -7.14 5.93
N GLY A 124 -5.53 -7.04 5.39
CA GLY A 124 -5.82 -7.11 3.96
C GLY A 124 -6.12 -8.51 3.43
N TYR A 125 -6.22 -9.54 4.28
CA TYR A 125 -6.47 -10.93 3.88
C TYR A 125 -7.96 -11.30 3.86
N VAL A 126 -8.76 -10.47 3.18
CA VAL A 126 -10.25 -10.50 3.24
C VAL A 126 -10.89 -11.79 2.70
N THR A 127 -10.18 -12.53 1.85
CA THR A 127 -10.63 -13.82 1.30
C THR A 127 -10.03 -15.04 2.01
N THR A 128 -9.12 -14.84 2.96
CA THR A 128 -8.56 -15.92 3.76
C THR A 128 -9.54 -16.32 4.86
N ARG A 129 -9.71 -17.63 5.07
CA ARG A 129 -10.62 -18.20 6.07
C ARG A 129 -9.86 -19.00 7.11
N ILE A 130 -10.42 -19.04 8.32
CA ILE A 130 -9.97 -19.93 9.40
C ILE A 130 -11.10 -20.91 9.71
N LEU A 131 -10.76 -22.18 9.81
CA LEU A 131 -11.70 -23.27 10.08
C LEU A 131 -11.21 -24.14 11.24
N ALA A 132 -12.14 -24.70 12.01
CA ALA A 132 -11.88 -25.80 12.92
C ALA A 132 -12.38 -27.11 12.28
N PRO A 133 -11.51 -28.03 11.83
CA PRO A 133 -11.94 -29.34 11.35
C PRO A 133 -12.50 -30.18 12.49
N LYS A 134 -13.25 -31.23 12.15
CA LYS A 134 -13.64 -32.27 13.10
C LYS A 134 -12.37 -32.92 13.68
N GLN A 135 -12.21 -32.84 14.99
CA GLN A 135 -11.03 -33.30 15.70
C GLN A 135 -11.37 -33.74 17.12
N ASN A 136 -10.51 -34.55 17.73
CA ASN A 136 -10.65 -34.93 19.13
C ASN A 136 -9.86 -33.96 20.00
N LEU A 137 -10.55 -33.26 20.90
CA LEU A 137 -9.96 -32.26 21.79
C LEU A 137 -9.56 -32.80 23.17
N ASN A 138 -9.78 -34.09 23.46
CA ASN A 138 -9.42 -34.70 24.75
C ASN A 138 -7.92 -34.63 25.06
N SER A 139 -7.07 -34.58 24.02
CA SER A 139 -5.62 -34.40 24.20
C SER A 139 -5.24 -32.95 24.58
N GLY A 140 -6.21 -32.02 24.54
CA GLY A 140 -5.99 -30.59 24.71
C GLY A 140 -5.35 -29.89 23.51
N LYS A 141 -5.29 -30.55 22.34
CA LYS A 141 -4.71 -29.96 21.12
C LYS A 141 -5.82 -29.48 20.19
N LEU A 142 -5.89 -28.16 19.98
CA LEU A 142 -6.77 -27.53 19.00
C LEU A 142 -5.96 -27.18 17.74
N THR A 143 -6.35 -27.76 16.61
CA THR A 143 -5.78 -27.42 15.30
C THR A 143 -6.78 -26.59 14.52
N LEU A 144 -6.37 -25.41 14.06
CA LEU A 144 -7.14 -24.56 13.17
C LEU A 144 -6.47 -24.53 11.78
N ILE A 145 -7.29 -24.62 10.75
CA ILE A 145 -6.85 -24.62 9.36
C ILE A 145 -7.00 -23.21 8.78
N ILE A 146 -5.92 -22.70 8.18
CA ILE A 146 -5.90 -21.47 7.39
C ILE A 146 -6.13 -21.86 5.93
N LEU A 147 -7.17 -21.28 5.32
CA LEU A 147 -7.47 -21.42 3.90
C LEU A 147 -7.27 -20.06 3.22
N PRO A 148 -6.11 -19.80 2.58
CA PRO A 148 -5.87 -18.56 1.86
C PRO A 148 -6.76 -18.48 0.63
N GLY A 149 -7.37 -17.31 0.41
CA GLY A 149 -7.93 -16.97 -0.89
C GLY A 149 -6.79 -16.61 -1.85
N THR A 150 -6.84 -17.14 -3.07
CA THR A 150 -5.85 -16.88 -4.11
C THR A 150 -6.49 -16.21 -5.32
N VAL A 151 -5.72 -15.36 -5.99
CA VAL A 151 -6.15 -14.71 -7.24
C VAL A 151 -6.10 -15.75 -8.35
N ARG A 152 -7.21 -15.98 -9.06
CA ARG A 152 -7.23 -16.85 -10.26
C ARG A 152 -6.96 -16.04 -11.52
N HIS A 153 -7.74 -14.99 -11.74
CA HIS A 153 -7.60 -14.08 -12.87
C HIS A 153 -7.92 -12.65 -12.43
N VAL A 154 -7.26 -11.68 -13.07
CA VAL A 154 -7.64 -10.27 -13.04
C VAL A 154 -8.08 -9.93 -14.46
N LYS A 155 -9.28 -9.39 -14.61
CA LYS A 155 -9.89 -9.14 -15.93
C LYS A 155 -10.60 -7.78 -15.91
N PHE A 156 -10.60 -7.11 -17.05
CA PHE A 156 -11.50 -5.99 -17.29
C PHE A 156 -12.93 -6.49 -17.49
N THR A 157 -13.91 -5.70 -17.06
CA THR A 157 -15.31 -5.93 -17.43
C THR A 157 -15.53 -5.52 -18.88
N PRO A 158 -16.57 -6.01 -19.57
CA PRO A 158 -16.87 -5.60 -20.95
C PRO A 158 -17.06 -4.08 -21.12
N GLN A 159 -17.46 -3.38 -20.05
CA GLN A 159 -17.68 -1.93 -20.02
C GLN A 159 -16.41 -1.13 -19.72
N SER A 160 -15.29 -1.79 -19.40
CA SER A 160 -14.02 -1.13 -19.12
C SER A 160 -13.35 -0.68 -20.41
N GLY A 161 -12.81 0.54 -20.45
CA GLY A 161 -11.98 0.96 -21.56
C GLY A 161 -10.60 0.28 -21.51
N ARG A 162 -10.08 -0.15 -22.66
CA ARG A 162 -8.86 -0.97 -22.78
C ARG A 162 -7.59 -0.14 -22.97
N TYR A 163 -7.51 1.01 -22.31
CA TYR A 163 -6.41 1.97 -22.47
C TYR A 163 -5.25 1.77 -21.49
N VAL A 164 -5.36 0.83 -20.53
CA VAL A 164 -4.31 0.51 -19.55
C VAL A 164 -4.02 -0.99 -19.53
N SER A 165 -2.77 -1.36 -19.25
CA SER A 165 -2.34 -2.76 -19.10
C SER A 165 -2.49 -3.24 -17.66
N LEU A 166 -3.34 -4.26 -17.42
CA LEU A 166 -3.48 -4.89 -16.10
C LEU A 166 -2.18 -5.47 -15.57
N LEU A 167 -1.32 -5.97 -16.47
CA LEU A 167 -0.02 -6.57 -16.11
C LEU A 167 0.92 -5.56 -15.45
N ASN A 168 0.83 -4.29 -15.86
CA ASN A 168 1.69 -3.23 -15.33
C ASN A 168 1.07 -2.54 -14.12
N SER A 169 -0.26 -2.60 -13.98
CA SER A 169 -0.96 -1.94 -12.89
C SER A 169 -1.04 -2.81 -11.64
N PHE A 170 -1.40 -4.09 -11.74
CA PHE A 170 -1.62 -4.94 -10.57
C PHE A 170 -0.39 -5.81 -10.22
N PRO A 171 0.14 -5.71 -8.99
CA PRO A 171 1.22 -6.59 -8.53
C PRO A 171 0.75 -8.04 -8.28
N ALA A 172 -0.55 -8.26 -8.05
CA ALA A 172 -1.12 -9.58 -7.78
C ALA A 172 -1.08 -10.49 -9.02
N LYS A 173 -0.52 -11.69 -8.85
CA LYS A 173 -0.40 -12.70 -9.93
C LYS A 173 -1.40 -13.85 -9.75
N PRO A 174 -1.80 -14.55 -10.84
CA PRO A 174 -2.51 -15.82 -10.74
C PRO A 174 -1.80 -16.80 -9.80
N GLY A 175 -2.55 -17.45 -8.92
CA GLY A 175 -2.06 -18.37 -7.89
C GLY A 175 -1.47 -17.69 -6.65
N ALA A 176 -1.20 -16.39 -6.70
CA ALA A 176 -0.76 -15.64 -5.52
C ALA A 176 -1.92 -15.50 -4.53
N ARG A 177 -1.58 -15.44 -3.24
CA ARG A 177 -2.54 -15.11 -2.19
C ARG A 177 -3.10 -13.71 -2.44
N LEU A 178 -4.41 -13.56 -2.31
CA LEU A 178 -5.06 -12.26 -2.44
C LEU A 178 -4.72 -11.39 -1.22
N ASP A 179 -4.26 -10.17 -1.50
CA ASP A 179 -3.98 -9.11 -0.52
C ASP A 179 -4.70 -7.85 -0.97
N LEU A 180 -5.47 -7.22 -0.09
CA LEU A 180 -6.19 -5.99 -0.43
C LEU A 180 -5.24 -4.85 -0.79
N ARG A 181 -4.05 -4.80 -0.19
CA ARG A 181 -3.04 -3.77 -0.50
C ARG A 181 -2.53 -3.86 -1.93
N ASP A 182 -2.38 -5.07 -2.44
CA ASP A 182 -1.98 -5.30 -3.84
C ASP A 182 -3.06 -4.78 -4.80
N ILE A 183 -4.33 -4.90 -4.41
CA ILE A 183 -5.48 -4.39 -5.17
C ILE A 183 -5.54 -2.87 -5.10
N GLU A 184 -5.41 -2.27 -3.92
CA GLU A 184 -5.39 -0.81 -3.72
C GLU A 184 -4.24 -0.16 -4.50
N GLN A 185 -3.03 -0.72 -4.41
CA GLN A 185 -1.89 -0.27 -5.19
C GLN A 185 -2.14 -0.38 -6.70
N GLY A 186 -2.77 -1.47 -7.12
CA GLY A 186 -3.11 -1.67 -8.53
C GLY A 186 -4.12 -0.65 -9.05
N LEU A 187 -5.12 -0.31 -8.23
CA LEU A 187 -6.07 0.75 -8.54
C LEU A 187 -5.42 2.13 -8.55
N GLU A 188 -4.53 2.42 -7.60
CA GLU A 188 -3.75 3.67 -7.60
C GLU A 188 -2.92 3.80 -8.89
N ASN A 189 -2.29 2.71 -9.33
CA ASN A 189 -1.52 2.67 -10.58
C ASN A 189 -2.41 2.90 -11.81
N LEU A 190 -3.65 2.43 -11.81
CA LEU A 190 -4.62 2.70 -12.87
C LEU A 190 -5.07 4.17 -12.88
N CYS A 191 -5.29 4.76 -11.70
CA CYS A 191 -5.76 6.14 -11.57
C CYS A 191 -4.70 7.20 -11.91
N LYS A 192 -3.41 6.83 -12.00
CA LYS A 192 -2.31 7.73 -12.38
C LYS A 192 -2.29 8.13 -13.86
N TYR A 193 -3.08 7.49 -14.72
CA TYR A 193 -3.12 7.83 -16.14
C TYR A 193 -3.94 9.11 -16.40
N PRO A 194 -3.35 10.16 -16.98
CA PRO A 194 -4.02 11.45 -17.16
C PRO A 194 -5.17 11.35 -18.17
N GLY A 195 -6.33 11.90 -17.82
CA GLY A 195 -7.44 12.14 -18.75
C GLY A 195 -8.83 11.69 -18.29
N LYS A 196 -8.97 10.89 -17.22
CA LYS A 196 -10.29 10.50 -16.68
C LYS A 196 -10.23 10.21 -15.17
N THR A 197 -10.98 10.99 -14.40
CA THR A 197 -11.44 10.72 -13.02
C THR A 197 -12.93 10.34 -13.15
N ASP A 198 -13.52 9.35 -12.47
CA ASP A 198 -13.67 9.37 -11.01
C ASP A 198 -14.06 8.00 -10.37
N HIS A 199 -14.28 6.93 -11.16
CA HIS A 199 -14.83 5.68 -10.59
C HIS A 199 -14.20 4.41 -11.18
N SER A 200 -13.05 4.00 -10.65
CA SER A 200 -12.53 2.65 -10.85
C SER A 200 -13.23 1.69 -9.87
N LEU A 201 -14.27 1.00 -10.34
CA LEU A 201 -14.96 -0.03 -9.57
C LEU A 201 -14.25 -1.37 -9.74
N LEU A 202 -13.91 -2.02 -8.63
CA LEU A 202 -13.37 -3.37 -8.60
C LEU A 202 -14.25 -4.26 -7.73
N GLU A 203 -14.51 -5.46 -8.23
CA GLU A 203 -15.28 -6.48 -7.52
C GLU A 203 -14.46 -7.77 -7.36
N ILE A 204 -14.45 -8.34 -6.16
CA ILE A 204 -13.88 -9.66 -5.89
C ILE A 204 -14.96 -10.71 -6.13
N ILE A 205 -14.95 -11.31 -7.31
CA ILE A 205 -15.88 -12.38 -7.68
C ILE A 205 -15.32 -13.73 -7.20
N ARG A 206 -16.07 -14.41 -6.32
CA ARG A 206 -15.73 -15.78 -5.90
C ARG A 206 -15.96 -16.73 -7.07
N HIS A 207 -14.99 -17.61 -7.32
CA HIS A 207 -15.18 -18.67 -8.30
C HIS A 207 -16.26 -19.63 -7.83
N ASN A 208 -17.38 -19.67 -8.56
CA ASN A 208 -18.40 -20.68 -8.38
C ASN A 208 -18.19 -21.77 -9.44
N GLN A 209 -17.97 -23.02 -9.03
CA GLN A 209 -17.79 -24.14 -9.95
C GLN A 209 -19.07 -24.47 -10.74
N SER A 210 -20.22 -23.88 -10.36
CA SER A 210 -21.54 -24.16 -10.94
C SER A 210 -21.95 -23.25 -12.10
N ALA A 211 -21.12 -22.32 -12.54
CA ALA A 211 -21.39 -21.48 -13.72
C ALA A 211 -20.54 -21.96 -14.89
N ASN A 212 -21.22 -22.49 -15.91
CA ASN A 212 -20.66 -23.01 -17.14
C ASN A 212 -19.44 -22.21 -17.62
N GLU A 213 -18.36 -22.94 -17.88
CA GLU A 213 -17.14 -22.54 -18.58
C GLU A 213 -17.52 -22.20 -20.04
N GLY A 214 -18.20 -21.08 -20.21
CA GLY A 214 -18.85 -20.68 -21.45
C GLY A 214 -18.53 -19.25 -21.80
N ASP A 215 -17.29 -18.81 -21.62
CA ASP A 215 -16.75 -17.71 -22.41
C ASP A 215 -15.25 -17.91 -22.66
N ARG A 216 -15.01 -18.23 -23.92
CA ARG A 216 -13.76 -18.64 -24.54
C ARG A 216 -12.70 -17.56 -24.42
N TYR A 217 -11.46 -18.02 -24.37
CA TYR A 217 -10.27 -17.40 -24.96
C TYR A 217 -10.58 -16.22 -25.89
N ALA A 218 -10.32 -15.01 -25.41
CA ALA A 218 -9.96 -13.87 -26.24
C ALA A 218 -8.50 -13.50 -25.96
N SER A 219 -7.61 -14.47 -26.16
CA SER A 219 -6.34 -14.19 -26.82
C SER A 219 -6.72 -13.78 -28.25
N HIS A 220 -6.34 -12.60 -28.72
CA HIS A 220 -6.08 -12.22 -30.12
C HIS A 220 -5.95 -10.68 -30.16
N GLY A 221 -4.81 -10.20 -30.68
CA GLY A 221 -4.55 -8.81 -31.07
C GLY A 221 -3.82 -7.99 -30.03
#